data_AF-A0A4S4DMP2-F1
#
_entry.id   AF-A0A4S4DMP2-F1
#
_cell.length_a   1.000
_cell.length_b   1.000
_cell.length_c   1.000
_cell.angle_alpha   90.00
_cell.angle_beta   90.00
_cell.angle_gamma   90.00
#
_symmetry.space_group_name_H-M   'P 1'
#
loop_
_entity.id
_entity.type
_entity.pdbx_description
1 polymer ?
#
loop_
_entity_poly.entity_id
_entity_poly.type
_entity_poly.pdbx_seq_one_letter_code
_entity_poly.pdbx_strand_id
1 'polypeptide(L)'
;MATSAFKSTTKRTPISSPSNVAAESSSSTKPHRRSRSLSLFSGFLPDPPEFVFIQAKCLETGETMAMKKVLQDRRYKNHELQLMRLMDHPNVISLKHYFFSTRSKDELFLNLVMEYVPETMYSVLKHYSNAN
;
A
#
# COMPACT_ATOMS: atom_id res chain seq x y z
N MET A 1 -8.44 8.59 22.11
CA MET A 1 -9.11 7.92 20.97
C MET A 1 -9.66 9.02 20.08
N ALA A 2 -9.17 9.14 18.83
CA ALA A 2 -9.62 10.19 17.91
C ALA A 2 -10.47 9.56 16.81
N THR A 3 -11.74 9.93 16.75
CA THR A 3 -12.66 9.60 15.66
C THR A 3 -12.57 10.69 14.60
N SER A 4 -12.39 10.31 13.33
CA SER A 4 -12.49 11.28 12.24
C SER A 4 -13.39 10.72 11.13
N ALA A 5 -14.45 11.47 10.83
CA ALA A 5 -15.35 11.27 9.72
C ALA A 5 -14.90 12.13 8.54
N PHE A 6 -15.11 11.68 7.29
CA PHE A 6 -14.63 12.37 6.09
C PHE A 6 -15.74 12.51 5.04
N LYS A 7 -15.92 13.73 4.50
CA LYS A 7 -16.81 14.07 3.37
C LYS A 7 -15.97 14.36 2.12
N SER A 8 -16.43 13.89 0.95
CA SER A 8 -15.70 13.92 -0.33
C SER A 8 -16.16 15.06 -1.23
N THR A 9 -15.22 15.78 -1.88
CA THR A 9 -15.53 16.67 -3.01
C THR A 9 -14.47 16.50 -4.12
N THR A 10 -14.94 16.43 -5.37
CA THR A 10 -14.18 16.13 -6.60
C THR A 10 -14.01 17.40 -7.44
N LYS A 11 -12.89 17.55 -8.18
CA LYS A 11 -12.76 18.12 -9.57
C LYS A 11 -11.26 18.22 -9.95
N ARG A 12 -10.78 17.42 -10.93
CA ARG A 12 -10.57 17.65 -12.39
C ARG A 12 -9.27 18.44 -12.77
N THR A 13 -8.47 17.82 -13.65
CA THR A 13 -7.14 18.18 -14.25
C THR A 13 -7.26 19.23 -15.39
N PRO A 14 -6.17 19.81 -15.99
CA PRO A 14 -5.32 19.14 -17.02
C PRO A 14 -3.83 19.59 -17.22
N ILE A 15 -3.02 18.61 -17.66
CA ILE A 15 -1.88 18.48 -18.62
C ILE A 15 -1.20 19.72 -19.27
N SER A 16 0.15 19.75 -19.30
CA SER A 16 1.01 19.94 -20.52
C SER A 16 2.52 19.79 -20.23
N SER A 17 3.31 19.45 -21.27
CA SER A 17 4.74 19.04 -21.30
C SER A 17 5.55 19.94 -22.28
N PRO A 18 6.78 19.58 -22.74
CA PRO A 18 8.12 19.88 -22.20
C PRO A 18 9.04 20.69 -23.17
N SER A 19 10.24 21.12 -22.74
CA SER A 19 11.43 21.29 -23.63
C SER A 19 12.69 21.72 -22.87
N ASN A 20 13.87 21.13 -23.17
CA ASN A 20 15.11 21.88 -23.41
C ASN A 20 16.24 21.00 -24.00
N VAL A 21 17.07 21.66 -24.82
CA VAL A 21 18.03 21.15 -25.80
C VAL A 21 19.49 21.39 -25.34
N ALA A 22 20.32 20.36 -25.54
CA ALA A 22 21.76 20.23 -25.87
C ALA A 22 22.91 21.17 -25.40
N ALA A 23 24.08 20.49 -25.30
CA ALA A 23 25.50 20.91 -25.45
C ALA A 23 26.20 21.40 -24.14
N GLU A 24 27.41 20.99 -23.72
CA GLU A 24 28.70 20.72 -24.39
C GLU A 24 29.72 19.87 -23.55
N SER A 25 30.63 19.20 -24.30
CA SER A 25 32.03 18.71 -24.10
C SER A 25 32.75 18.41 -22.75
N SER A 26 33.21 17.14 -22.66
CA SER A 26 34.55 16.56 -22.33
C SER A 26 35.49 17.11 -21.22
N SER A 27 35.95 16.21 -20.33
CA SER A 27 37.38 15.79 -20.24
C SER A 27 37.60 14.67 -19.19
N SER A 28 38.61 13.82 -19.45
CA SER A 28 38.92 12.57 -18.76
C SER A 28 40.07 12.71 -17.76
N THR A 29 39.96 12.12 -16.56
CA THR A 29 41.08 11.50 -15.79
C THR A 29 40.52 10.54 -14.72
N LYS A 30 41.14 9.35 -14.56
CA LYS A 30 40.87 8.36 -13.48
C LYS A 30 42.14 8.22 -12.58
N PRO A 31 42.15 7.43 -11.49
CA PRO A 31 41.54 7.71 -10.19
C PRO A 31 42.59 7.62 -9.05
N HIS A 32 42.38 8.29 -7.90
CA HIS A 32 43.21 8.04 -6.72
C HIS A 32 42.45 8.11 -5.39
N ARG A 33 42.42 6.93 -4.73
CA ARG A 33 42.55 6.67 -3.28
C ARG A 33 41.54 7.29 -2.28
N ARG A 34 40.61 6.42 -1.84
CA ARG A 34 39.97 6.28 -0.50
C ARG A 34 39.98 7.51 0.42
N SER A 35 38.79 7.98 0.77
CA SER A 35 38.49 8.32 2.16
C SER A 35 37.05 7.96 2.54
N ARG A 36 36.94 7.27 3.67
CA ARG A 36 35.69 6.87 4.30
C ARG A 36 35.00 8.12 4.86
N SER A 37 33.84 8.46 4.33
CA SER A 37 32.84 9.25 5.06
C SER A 37 31.55 8.47 5.00
N LEU A 38 31.24 7.79 6.11
CA LEU A 38 29.90 7.31 6.41
C LEU A 38 29.04 8.55 6.65
N SER A 39 28.69 9.25 5.57
CA SER A 39 27.49 10.07 5.60
C SER A 39 26.37 9.07 5.76
N LEU A 40 25.66 9.18 6.88
CA LEU A 40 24.38 8.53 7.07
C LEU A 40 23.60 8.79 5.79
N PHE A 41 23.45 7.77 4.96
CA PHE A 41 22.28 7.69 4.11
C PHE A 41 21.15 7.72 5.12
N SER A 42 20.60 8.92 5.35
CA SER A 42 19.19 9.07 5.68
C SER A 42 18.50 8.21 4.63
N GLY A 43 18.23 6.96 5.01
CA GLY A 43 17.56 6.01 4.14
C GLY A 43 16.33 6.75 3.68
N PHE A 44 16.31 7.05 2.38
CA PHE A 44 15.10 7.44 1.70
C PHE A 44 14.10 6.37 2.10
N LEU A 45 13.17 6.71 2.99
CA LEU A 45 12.13 5.78 3.37
C LEU A 45 11.43 5.47 2.04
N PRO A 46 11.45 4.22 1.58
CA PRO A 46 10.84 3.89 0.30
C PRO A 46 9.37 4.30 0.40
N ASP A 47 8.82 4.72 -0.73
CA ASP A 47 7.45 5.22 -0.88
C ASP A 47 6.46 4.49 0.03
N PRO A 48 5.47 5.20 0.61
CA PRO A 48 4.52 4.59 1.53
C PRO A 48 3.95 3.31 0.92
N PRO A 49 3.80 2.24 1.71
CA PRO A 49 3.46 0.93 1.19
C PRO A 49 2.18 1.01 0.36
N GLU A 50 2.19 0.38 -0.83
CA GLU A 50 1.06 0.37 -1.77
C GLU A 50 -0.25 -0.10 -1.09
N PHE A 51 -0.13 -0.94 -0.06
CA PHE A 51 -1.23 -1.37 0.79
C PHE A 51 -0.82 -1.54 2.26
N VAL A 52 -1.82 -1.47 3.14
CA VAL A 52 -1.71 -1.74 4.58
C VAL A 52 -2.85 -2.65 5.02
N PHE A 53 -2.55 -3.61 5.89
CA PHE A 53 -3.54 -4.44 6.55
C PHE A 53 -3.83 -3.94 7.98
N ILE A 54 -5.11 -3.88 8.33
CA ILE A 54 -5.60 -3.40 9.62
C ILE A 54 -6.57 -4.43 10.18
N GLN A 55 -6.36 -4.84 11.43
CA GLN A 55 -7.38 -5.59 12.16
C GLN A 55 -8.45 -4.62 12.66
N ALA A 56 -9.71 -4.93 12.38
CA ALA A 56 -10.86 -4.14 12.79
C ALA A 56 -11.85 -5.02 13.57
N LYS A 57 -12.70 -4.38 14.36
CA LYS A 57 -13.80 -5.04 15.07
C LYS A 57 -15.11 -4.33 14.71
N CYS A 58 -16.11 -5.09 14.30
CA CYS A 58 -17.45 -4.57 14.13
C CYS A 58 -18.04 -4.25 15.50
N LEU A 59 -18.54 -3.02 15.70
CA LEU A 59 -19.12 -2.62 16.98
C LEU A 59 -20.51 -3.20 17.19
N GLU A 60 -21.27 -3.42 16.11
CA GLU A 60 -22.64 -3.95 16.17
C GLU A 60 -22.66 -5.45 16.43
N THR A 61 -21.83 -6.21 15.70
CA THR A 61 -21.79 -7.68 15.80
C THR A 61 -20.70 -8.20 16.73
N GLY A 62 -19.73 -7.35 17.12
CA GLY A 62 -18.56 -7.76 17.89
C GLY A 62 -17.54 -8.58 17.09
N GLU A 63 -17.76 -8.80 15.80
CA GLU A 63 -16.96 -9.66 14.95
C GLU A 63 -15.62 -9.01 14.54
N THR A 64 -14.52 -9.77 14.61
CA THR A 64 -13.20 -9.32 14.15
C THR A 64 -13.06 -9.53 12.64
N MET A 65 -12.52 -8.54 11.95
CA MET A 65 -12.35 -8.52 10.50
C MET A 65 -10.97 -8.00 10.12
N ALA A 66 -10.51 -8.38 8.94
CA ALA A 66 -9.29 -7.85 8.34
C ALA A 66 -9.68 -6.80 7.29
N MET A 67 -8.97 -5.68 7.27
CA MET A 67 -9.17 -4.62 6.29
C MET A 67 -7.88 -4.36 5.53
N LYS A 68 -7.87 -4.63 4.22
CA LYS A 68 -6.78 -4.25 3.32
C LYS A 68 -7.10 -2.88 2.72
N LYS A 69 -6.29 -1.88 3.04
CA LYS A 69 -6.36 -0.55 2.44
C LYS A 69 -5.31 -0.44 1.34
N VAL A 70 -5.73 -0.18 0.12
CA VAL A 70 -4.87 -0.13 -1.08
C VAL A 70 -4.99 1.26 -1.72
N LEU A 71 -3.87 1.86 -2.12
CA LEU A 71 -3.90 3.08 -2.93
C LEU A 71 -4.40 2.73 -4.33
N GLN A 72 -5.49 3.39 -4.77
CA GLN A 72 -6.16 3.10 -6.02
C GLN A 72 -5.88 4.21 -7.04
N ASP A 73 -5.20 3.87 -8.14
CA ASP A 73 -5.19 4.72 -9.33
C ASP A 73 -6.58 4.67 -9.99
N ARG A 74 -7.17 5.86 -10.24
CA ARG A 74 -8.49 6.01 -10.85
C ARG A 74 -8.58 5.46 -12.28
N ARG A 75 -7.43 5.31 -12.97
CA ARG A 75 -7.36 4.83 -14.34
C ARG A 75 -7.49 3.31 -14.45
N TYR A 76 -7.24 2.59 -13.37
CA TYR A 76 -7.19 1.13 -13.37
C TYR A 76 -8.26 0.53 -12.48
N LYS A 77 -8.76 -0.65 -12.87
CA LYS A 77 -9.63 -1.47 -12.03
C LYS A 77 -8.76 -2.37 -11.17
N ASN A 78 -9.16 -2.53 -9.91
CA ASN A 78 -8.48 -3.45 -9.01
C ASN A 78 -8.92 -4.90 -9.31
N HIS A 79 -7.98 -5.71 -9.82
CA HIS A 79 -8.24 -7.13 -10.16
C HIS A 79 -8.50 -7.99 -8.92
N GLU A 80 -7.89 -7.66 -7.77
CA GLU A 80 -8.11 -8.38 -6.51
C GLU A 80 -9.57 -8.24 -6.07
N LEU A 81 -10.13 -7.03 -6.08
CA LEU A 81 -11.56 -6.82 -5.82
C LEU A 81 -12.45 -7.60 -6.79
N GLN A 82 -12.08 -7.62 -8.08
CA GLN A 82 -12.85 -8.36 -9.08
C GLN A 82 -12.85 -9.87 -8.81
N LEU A 83 -11.69 -10.44 -8.46
CA LEU A 83 -11.56 -11.85 -8.12
C LEU A 83 -12.30 -12.17 -6.82
N MET A 84 -12.10 -11.39 -5.77
CA MET A 84 -12.73 -11.65 -4.47
C MET A 84 -14.26 -11.60 -4.51
N ARG A 85 -14.87 -10.86 -5.45
CA ARG A 85 -16.33 -10.88 -5.65
C ARG A 85 -16.85 -12.16 -6.31
N LEU A 86 -16.00 -12.86 -7.04
CA LEU A 86 -16.35 -14.09 -7.76
C LEU A 86 -16.01 -15.34 -6.95
N MET A 87 -15.14 -15.21 -5.95
CA MET A 87 -14.69 -16.31 -5.09
C MET A 87 -15.66 -16.50 -3.93
N ASP A 88 -16.37 -17.63 -3.94
CA ASP A 88 -17.17 -18.12 -2.82
C ASP A 88 -16.77 -19.57 -2.53
N HIS A 89 -15.92 -19.78 -1.53
CA HIS A 89 -15.38 -21.09 -1.19
C HIS A 89 -14.93 -21.14 0.28
N PRO A 90 -15.22 -22.22 1.03
CA PRO A 90 -14.92 -22.32 2.46
C PRO A 90 -13.43 -22.21 2.81
N ASN A 91 -12.55 -22.61 1.90
CA ASN A 91 -11.08 -22.53 2.09
C ASN A 91 -10.46 -21.24 1.52
N VAL A 92 -11.26 -20.25 1.14
CA VAL A 92 -10.80 -18.97 0.59
C VAL A 92 -11.39 -17.84 1.44
N ILE A 93 -10.55 -16.88 1.81
CA ILE A 93 -10.98 -15.71 2.58
C ILE A 93 -12.05 -14.96 1.80
N SER A 94 -13.22 -14.83 2.41
CA SER A 94 -14.37 -14.19 1.79
C SER A 94 -14.33 -12.67 1.95
N LEU A 95 -14.73 -11.95 0.90
CA LEU A 95 -14.96 -10.51 0.95
C LEU A 95 -16.32 -10.22 1.57
N LYS A 96 -16.33 -9.50 2.70
CA LYS A 96 -17.58 -9.10 3.37
C LYS A 96 -18.12 -7.79 2.84
N HIS A 97 -17.24 -6.80 2.67
CA HIS A 97 -17.61 -5.47 2.20
C HIS A 97 -16.42 -4.81 1.52
N TYR A 98 -16.66 -3.84 0.64
CA TYR A 98 -15.60 -2.97 0.12
C TYR A 98 -16.12 -1.54 0.01
N PHE A 99 -15.23 -0.56 0.19
CA PHE A 99 -15.59 0.84 0.01
C PHE A 99 -14.38 1.68 -0.38
N PHE A 100 -14.64 2.79 -1.07
CA PHE A 100 -13.61 3.77 -1.40
C PHE A 100 -13.54 4.85 -0.32
N SER A 101 -12.33 5.25 0.05
CA SER A 101 -12.10 6.38 0.95
C SER A 101 -11.12 7.37 0.33
N THR A 102 -11.25 8.64 0.72
CA THR A 102 -10.40 9.74 0.24
C THR A 102 -9.82 10.44 1.45
N ARG A 103 -8.50 10.63 1.50
CA ARG A 103 -7.80 11.26 2.64
C ARG A 103 -7.32 12.68 2.33
N SER A 104 -6.82 12.90 1.12
CA SER A 104 -6.29 14.16 0.61
C SER A 104 -6.84 14.44 -0.80
N LYS A 105 -6.61 15.65 -1.32
CA LYS A 105 -6.96 15.97 -2.71
C LYS A 105 -6.10 15.08 -3.61
N ASP A 106 -6.74 14.05 -4.17
CA ASP A 106 -6.24 13.12 -5.19
C ASP A 106 -5.78 11.72 -4.76
N GLU A 107 -5.74 11.41 -3.45
CA GLU A 107 -5.53 10.03 -3.00
C GLU A 107 -6.85 9.30 -2.81
N LEU A 108 -7.14 8.36 -3.72
CA LEU A 108 -8.24 7.42 -3.60
C LEU A 108 -7.69 6.11 -3.01
N PHE A 109 -8.35 5.60 -1.98
CA PHE A 109 -8.06 4.29 -1.41
C PHE A 109 -9.23 3.35 -1.63
N LEU A 110 -8.92 2.12 -2.03
CA LEU A 110 -9.85 1.01 -1.98
C LEU A 110 -9.63 0.25 -0.68
N ASN A 111 -10.71 0.01 0.07
CA ASN A 111 -10.68 -0.72 1.31
C ASN A 111 -11.46 -2.02 1.12
N LEU A 112 -10.80 -3.15 1.31
CA LEU A 112 -11.37 -4.49 1.23
C LEU A 112 -11.54 -5.01 2.66
N VAL A 113 -12.78 -5.25 3.08
CA VAL A 113 -13.12 -5.83 4.38
C VAL A 113 -13.36 -7.31 4.18
N MET A 114 -12.54 -8.11 4.85
CA MET A 114 -12.43 -9.55 4.69
C MET A 114 -12.57 -10.23 6.04
N GLU A 115 -12.82 -11.54 6.01
CA GLU A 115 -12.70 -12.39 7.19
C GLU A 115 -11.27 -12.30 7.79
N TYR A 116 -11.19 -12.32 9.12
CA TYR A 116 -9.93 -12.31 9.85
C TYR A 116 -9.50 -13.73 10.21
N VAL A 117 -8.31 -14.14 9.74
CA VAL A 117 -7.66 -15.38 10.16
C VAL A 117 -6.47 -15.03 11.06
N PRO A 118 -6.40 -15.55 12.30
CA PRO A 118 -5.44 -15.11 13.30
C PRO A 118 -4.00 -15.55 13.02
N GLU A 119 -3.83 -16.72 12.39
CA GLU A 119 -2.52 -17.33 12.17
C GLU A 119 -2.29 -17.61 10.68
N THR A 120 -1.03 -17.61 10.29
CA THR A 120 -0.59 -18.05 8.98
C THR A 120 0.28 -19.27 9.14
N MET A 121 0.27 -20.17 8.15
CA MET A 121 1.18 -21.32 8.12
C MET A 121 2.65 -20.90 8.30
N TYR A 122 3.04 -19.74 7.77
CA TYR A 122 4.38 -19.19 7.97
C TYR A 122 4.67 -18.90 9.44
N SER A 123 3.75 -18.26 10.16
CA SER A 123 3.89 -17.98 11.60
C SER A 123 4.05 -19.27 12.40
N VAL A 124 3.23 -20.28 12.09
CA VAL A 124 3.27 -21.59 12.77
C VAL A 124 4.59 -22.30 12.50
N LEU A 125 5.02 -22.40 11.24
CA LEU A 125 6.28 -23.04 10.87
C LEU A 125 7.49 -22.36 11.53
N LYS A 126 7.49 -21.02 11.57
CA LYS A 126 8.55 -20.26 12.23
C LYS A 126 8.59 -20.51 13.73
N HIS A 127 7.43 -20.64 14.38
CA HIS A 127 7.36 -20.98 15.80
C HIS A 127 8.04 -22.32 16.10
N TYR A 128 7.75 -23.36 15.29
CA TYR A 128 8.40 -24.67 15.43
C TYR A 128 9.89 -24.65 15.08
N SER A 129 10.29 -23.90 14.04
CA SER A 129 11.70 -23.80 13.64
C SER A 129 12.58 -23.10 14.67
N ASN A 130 12.02 -22.18 15.47
CA ASN A 130 12.76 -21.46 16.51
C ASN A 130 12.71 -22.14 17.88
N ALA A 131 11.87 -23.17 18.03
CA ALA A 131 11.72 -23.94 19.27
C ALA A 131 12.65 -25.16 19.35
N ASN A 132 13.32 -25.50 18.24
CA ASN A 132 14.42 -26.49 18.16
C ASN A 132 15.78 -25.78 18.10
#